data_AF-A0A8H4S5S1-F1
#
_entry.id   AF-A0A8H4S5S1-F1
#
_cell.length_a   1.000
_cell.length_b   1.000
_cell.length_c   1.000
_cell.angle_alpha   90.00
_cell.angle_beta   90.00
_cell.angle_gamma   90.00
#
_symmetry.space_group_name_H-M   'P 1'
#
loop_
_entity.id
_entity.type
_entity.pdbx_description
1 polymer ?
#
loop_
_entity_poly.entity_id
_entity_poly.type
_entity_poly.pdbx_seq_one_letter_code
_entity_poly.pdbx_strand_id
1 'polypeptide(L)'
;MTENYDNDDLHHRAIRLGIEQGNGISNMEKISVALDAMKKAGFVLEVSEDLADRNDELPWYWPLSGDLRYTQSLWGLPTLIRMTHVGRGLAHGIVGALKMIGFAPKG
;
A
#
# COMPACT_ATOMS: atom_id res chain seq x y z
N MET A 1 5.45 2.68 10.82
CA MET A 1 4.18 3.22 11.36
C MET A 1 4.44 4.63 11.88
N THR A 2 3.46 5.52 11.78
CA THR A 2 3.56 6.87 12.36
C THR A 2 3.52 6.81 13.89
N GLU A 3 3.88 7.92 14.55
CA GLU A 3 3.83 7.98 16.02
C GLU A 3 2.39 7.88 16.57
N ASN A 4 1.39 8.22 15.76
CA ASN A 4 -0.04 8.11 16.07
C ASN A 4 -0.57 6.66 16.10
N TYR A 5 0.24 5.68 15.68
CA TYR A 5 -0.15 4.27 15.78
C TYR A 5 -0.32 3.87 17.24
N ASP A 6 -1.48 3.29 17.55
CA ASP A 6 -1.81 2.72 18.84
C ASP A 6 -1.93 1.19 18.69
N ASN A 7 -1.18 0.45 19.50
CA ASN A 7 -1.21 -1.00 19.48
C ASN A 7 -2.38 -1.56 20.29
N ASP A 8 -3.00 -0.80 21.18
CA ASP A 8 -4.16 -1.26 21.93
C ASP A 8 -5.47 -1.04 21.14
N ASP A 9 -5.41 -0.22 20.08
CA ASP A 9 -6.49 -0.06 19.11
C ASP A 9 -6.53 -1.25 18.11
N LEU A 10 -7.62 -2.02 18.17
CA LEU A 10 -7.85 -3.17 17.28
C LEU A 10 -7.93 -2.79 15.79
N HIS A 11 -8.45 -1.62 15.46
CA HIS A 11 -8.53 -1.13 14.09
C HIS A 11 -7.14 -0.83 13.53
N HIS A 12 -6.31 -0.13 14.31
CA HIS A 12 -4.92 0.13 13.95
C HIS A 12 -4.12 -1.16 13.76
N ARG A 13 -4.29 -2.14 14.66
CA ARG A 13 -3.68 -3.47 14.53
C ARG A 13 -4.14 -4.22 13.27
N ALA A 14 -5.43 -4.15 12.95
CA ALA A 14 -5.97 -4.79 11.75
C ALA A 14 -5.36 -4.21 10.46
N ILE A 15 -5.21 -2.88 10.39
CA ILE A 15 -4.54 -2.20 9.27
C ILE A 15 -3.07 -2.66 9.16
N ARG A 16 -2.34 -2.63 10.27
CA ARG A 16 -0.94 -3.07 10.32
C ARG A 16 -0.79 -4.51 9.82
N LEU A 17 -1.59 -5.44 10.34
CA LEU A 17 -1.54 -6.85 9.96
C LEU A 17 -1.85 -7.05 8.48
N GLY A 18 -2.82 -6.30 7.93
CA GLY A 18 -3.14 -6.34 6.50
C GLY A 18 -1.96 -5.91 5.63
N ILE A 19 -1.22 -4.88 6.05
CA ILE A 19 -0.02 -4.42 5.35
C ILE A 19 1.12 -5.45 5.48
N GLU A 20 1.33 -6.00 6.68
CA GLU A 20 2.36 -7.01 6.95
C GLU A 20 2.17 -8.26 6.09
N GLN A 21 0.93 -8.79 6.06
CA GLN A 21 0.59 -9.96 5.24
C GLN A 21 0.65 -9.65 3.73
N GLY A 22 0.13 -8.49 3.32
CA GLY A 22 0.07 -8.11 1.90
C GLY A 22 1.45 -7.86 1.28
N ASN A 23 2.39 -7.33 2.06
CA ASN A 23 3.73 -6.97 1.59
C ASN A 23 4.84 -7.93 2.06
N GLY A 24 4.52 -8.96 2.85
CA GLY A 24 5.50 -9.89 3.40
C GLY A 24 6.46 -9.25 4.42
N ILE A 25 5.98 -8.28 5.18
CA ILE A 25 6.77 -7.57 6.21
C ILE A 25 6.60 -8.31 7.53
N SER A 26 7.71 -8.74 8.16
CA SER A 26 7.65 -9.52 9.39
C SER A 26 6.96 -8.81 10.54
N ASN A 27 7.30 -7.53 10.76
CA ASN A 27 6.79 -6.73 11.87
C ASN A 27 7.03 -5.24 11.58
N MET A 28 5.98 -4.46 11.42
CA MET A 28 6.10 -3.01 11.22
C MET A 28 6.22 -2.27 12.55
N GLU A 29 7.26 -1.46 12.69
CA GLU A 29 7.52 -0.64 13.88
C GLU A 29 7.26 0.84 13.64
N LYS A 30 7.22 1.62 14.73
CA LYS A 30 7.19 3.09 14.67
C LYS A 30 8.51 3.66 14.13
N ILE A 31 8.45 4.85 13.52
CA ILE A 31 9.64 5.55 13.01
C ILE A 31 10.66 5.75 14.14
N SER A 32 10.20 6.14 15.34
CA SER A 32 11.03 6.29 16.53
C SER A 32 11.89 5.07 16.87
N VAL A 33 11.35 3.85 16.71
CA VAL A 33 12.08 2.59 16.95
C VAL A 33 13.21 2.42 15.95
N ALA A 34 12.97 2.72 14.67
CA ALA A 34 14.01 2.65 13.63
C ALA A 34 15.14 3.67 13.89
N LEU A 35 14.80 4.89 14.31
CA LEU A 35 15.79 5.93 14.63
C LEU A 35 16.68 5.56 15.82
N ASP A 36 16.08 5.00 16.87
CA ASP A 36 16.82 4.53 18.04
C ASP A 36 17.72 3.33 17.70
N ALA A 37 17.24 2.40 16.88
CA ALA A 37 18.03 1.26 16.41
C ALA A 37 19.28 1.71 15.63
N MET A 38 19.15 2.71 14.75
CA MET A 38 20.29 3.26 14.00
C MET A 38 21.36 3.86 14.94
N LYS A 39 20.94 4.61 15.97
CA LYS A 39 21.87 5.16 16.97
C LYS A 39 22.54 4.06 17.78
N LYS A 40 21.79 3.05 18.23
CA LYS A 40 22.31 1.90 18.99
C LYS A 40 23.30 1.06 18.18
N ALA A 41 23.13 0.99 16.87
CA ALA A 41 24.08 0.35 15.96
C ALA A 41 25.39 1.15 15.76
N GLY A 42 25.50 2.36 16.33
CA GLY A 42 26.67 3.22 16.23
C GLY A 42 26.69 4.10 14.98
N PHE A 43 25.59 4.21 14.25
CA PHE A 43 25.49 5.13 13.11
C PHE A 43 25.22 6.56 13.56
N VAL A 44 25.83 7.50 12.84
CA VAL A 44 25.49 8.92 12.90
C VAL A 44 24.40 9.17 11.86
N LEU A 45 23.25 9.65 12.32
CA LEU A 45 22.10 9.96 11.45
C LEU A 45 22.26 11.38 10.92
N GLU A 46 22.59 11.51 9.63
CA GLU A 46 22.72 12.82 8.96
C GLU A 46 21.35 13.40 8.58
N VAL A 47 20.45 12.57 8.05
CA VAL A 47 19.12 12.97 7.59
C VAL A 47 18.09 11.89 7.92
N SER A 48 16.94 12.31 8.44
CA SER A 48 15.73 11.49 8.56
C SER A 48 14.53 12.32 8.14
N GLU A 49 13.75 11.80 7.20
CA GLU A 49 12.57 12.46 6.67
C GLU A 49 11.48 11.44 6.40
N ASP A 50 10.23 11.77 6.75
CA ASP A 50 9.06 10.98 6.39
C ASP A 50 8.59 11.37 4.98
N LEU A 51 8.89 10.53 4.00
CA LEU A 51 8.49 10.75 2.61
C LEU A 51 6.99 10.57 2.39
N ALA A 52 6.27 9.92 3.31
CA ALA A 52 4.83 9.73 3.18
C ALA A 52 4.02 10.98 3.59
N ASP A 53 4.60 11.87 4.40
CA ASP A 53 3.99 13.11 4.89
C ASP A 53 4.37 14.35 4.04
N ARG A 54 4.98 14.14 2.86
CA ARG A 54 5.29 15.22 1.94
C ARG A 54 4.03 15.77 1.28
N ASN A 55 3.98 17.10 1.13
CA ASN A 55 2.94 17.80 0.37
C ASN A 55 3.25 17.77 -1.14
N ASP A 56 3.45 16.57 -1.68
CA ASP A 56 3.65 16.37 -3.12
C ASP A 56 2.34 16.61 -3.88
N GLU A 57 2.43 17.16 -5.10
CA GLU A 57 1.25 17.43 -5.95
C GLU A 57 0.41 16.18 -6.20
N LEU A 58 1.08 15.03 -6.27
CA LEU A 58 0.46 13.72 -6.38
C LEU A 58 0.87 12.87 -5.18
N PRO A 59 -0.09 12.34 -4.40
CA PRO A 59 0.25 11.51 -3.25
C PRO A 59 0.93 10.21 -3.72
N TRP A 60 1.96 9.73 -3.03
CA TRP A 60 2.71 8.53 -3.45
C TRP A 60 1.84 7.30 -3.77
N TYR A 61 0.69 7.17 -3.12
CA TYR A 61 -0.27 6.07 -3.30
C TYR A 61 -1.23 6.28 -4.49
N TRP A 62 -1.13 7.39 -5.23
CA TRP A 62 -2.05 7.72 -6.33
C TRP A 62 -2.22 6.59 -7.36
N PRO A 63 -1.18 5.82 -7.78
CA PRO A 63 -1.37 4.74 -8.77
C PRO A 63 -2.23 3.60 -8.23
N LEU A 64 -2.27 3.46 -6.90
CA LEU A 64 -2.98 2.40 -6.18
C LEU A 64 -4.39 2.83 -5.76
N SER A 65 -4.65 4.14 -5.71
CA SER A 65 -5.89 4.72 -5.22
C SER A 65 -7.12 4.37 -6.08
N GLY A 66 -6.92 4.17 -7.38
CA GLY A 66 -8.02 4.09 -8.35
C GLY A 66 -8.76 5.41 -8.54
N ASP A 67 -8.23 6.52 -8.03
CA ASP A 67 -8.81 7.84 -8.17
C ASP A 67 -8.44 8.43 -9.55
N LEU A 68 -9.45 8.61 -10.39
CA LEU A 68 -9.28 9.11 -11.75
C LEU A 68 -8.83 10.57 -11.79
N ARG A 69 -8.94 11.33 -10.68
CA ARG A 69 -8.45 12.72 -10.60
C ARG A 69 -6.95 12.82 -10.77
N TYR A 70 -6.20 11.76 -10.46
CA TYR A 70 -4.74 11.71 -10.63
C TYR A 70 -4.29 11.27 -12.03
N THR A 71 -5.22 11.16 -13.00
CA THR A 71 -4.85 10.79 -14.36
C THR A 71 -4.12 11.93 -15.08
N GLN A 72 -2.87 11.68 -15.48
CA GLN A 72 -2.06 12.66 -16.21
C GLN A 72 -2.27 12.59 -17.74
N SER A 73 -2.80 11.47 -18.25
CA SER A 73 -3.10 11.29 -19.67
C SER A 73 -4.14 10.20 -19.89
N LEU A 74 -4.79 10.20 -21.05
CA LEU A 74 -5.76 9.16 -21.43
C LEU A 74 -5.16 7.75 -21.41
N TRP A 75 -3.86 7.62 -21.67
CA TRP A 75 -3.12 6.36 -21.60
C TRP A 75 -2.96 5.81 -20.17
N GLY A 76 -3.13 6.65 -19.15
CA GLY A 76 -3.12 6.25 -17.74
C GLY A 76 -4.47 5.70 -17.25
N LEU A 77 -5.56 5.90 -18.01
CA LEU A 77 -6.90 5.47 -17.60
C LEU A 77 -7.03 3.95 -17.41
N PRO A 78 -6.49 3.08 -18.30
CA PRO A 78 -6.60 1.64 -18.10
C PRO A 78 -5.99 1.17 -16.77
N THR A 79 -4.86 1.76 -16.37
CA THR A 79 -4.17 1.46 -15.12
C THR A 79 -5.01 1.85 -13.92
N LEU A 80 -5.54 3.07 -13.89
CA LEU A 80 -6.34 3.57 -12.76
C LEU A 80 -7.71 2.90 -12.67
N ILE A 81 -8.39 2.70 -13.81
CA ILE A 81 -9.71 2.05 -13.86
C ILE A 81 -9.62 0.64 -13.26
N ARG A 82 -8.58 -0.12 -13.59
CA ARG A 82 -8.37 -1.46 -13.02
C ARG A 82 -8.29 -1.45 -11.49
N MET A 83 -7.80 -0.37 -10.88
CA MET A 83 -7.64 -0.25 -9.42
C MET A 83 -8.94 0.16 -8.70
N THR A 84 -9.91 0.73 -9.42
CA THR A 84 -11.25 1.03 -8.87
C THR A 84 -11.96 -0.22 -8.36
N HIS A 85 -12.94 -0.06 -7.47
CA HIS A 85 -13.77 -1.19 -7.01
C HIS A 85 -14.48 -1.91 -8.16
N VAL A 86 -15.00 -1.15 -9.13
CA VAL A 86 -15.67 -1.70 -10.32
C VAL A 86 -14.68 -2.45 -11.20
N GLY A 87 -13.50 -1.86 -11.47
CA GLY A 87 -12.46 -2.49 -12.27
C GLY A 87 -11.93 -3.78 -11.63
N ARG A 88 -11.70 -3.78 -10.32
CA ARG A 88 -11.33 -4.98 -9.56
C ARG A 88 -12.42 -6.04 -9.62
N GLY A 89 -13.69 -5.66 -9.50
CA GLY A 89 -14.82 -6.58 -9.61
C GLY A 89 -14.92 -7.22 -10.99
N LEU A 90 -14.78 -6.42 -12.06
CA LEU A 90 -14.79 -6.89 -13.44
C LEU A 90 -13.62 -7.86 -13.69
N ALA A 91 -12.41 -7.51 -13.27
CA ALA A 91 -11.25 -8.38 -13.40
C ALA A 91 -11.44 -9.73 -12.68
N HIS A 92 -11.98 -9.72 -11.46
CA HIS A 92 -12.33 -10.94 -10.74
C HIS A 92 -13.38 -11.77 -11.48
N GLY A 93 -14.40 -11.14 -12.03
CA GLY A 93 -15.45 -11.80 -12.82
C GLY A 93 -14.88 -12.49 -14.07
N ILE A 94 -14.04 -11.78 -14.83
CA ILE A 94 -13.38 -12.33 -16.03
C ILE A 94 -12.50 -13.52 -15.65
N VAL A 95 -11.65 -13.37 -14.63
CA VAL A 95 -10.78 -14.48 -14.17
C VAL A 95 -11.63 -15.65 -13.65
N GLY A 96 -12.74 -15.38 -12.97
CA GLY A 96 -13.72 -16.39 -12.55
C GLY A 96 -14.31 -17.16 -13.71
N ALA A 97 -14.74 -16.47 -14.77
CA ALA A 97 -15.26 -17.08 -15.99
C ALA A 97 -14.20 -17.92 -16.71
N LEU A 98 -12.96 -17.42 -16.82
CA LEU A 98 -11.84 -18.16 -17.41
C LEU A 98 -11.52 -19.44 -16.63
N LYS A 99 -11.62 -19.41 -15.29
CA LYS A 99 -11.51 -20.60 -14.45
C LYS A 99 -12.67 -21.58 -14.68
N MET A 100 -13.89 -21.05 -14.86
CA MET A 100 -15.09 -21.87 -15.09
C MET A 100 -15.01 -22.66 -16.40
N ILE A 101 -14.52 -22.04 -17.48
CA ILE A 101 -14.35 -22.71 -18.79
C ILE A 101 -13.04 -23.53 -18.90
N GLY A 102 -12.23 -23.58 -17.83
CA GLY A 102 -11.00 -24.37 -17.77
C GLY A 102 -9.79 -23.75 -18.49
N PHE A 103 -9.87 -22.48 -18.91
CA PHE A 103 -8.75 -21.78 -19.55
C PHE A 103 -7.72 -21.27 -18.53
N ALA A 104 -8.17 -20.78 -17.38
CA ALA A 104 -7.30 -20.37 -16.29
C ALA A 104 -7.21 -21.46 -15.21
N PRO A 105 -6.05 -21.65 -14.56
CA PRO A 105 -5.90 -22.61 -13.47
C PRO A 105 -6.81 -22.25 -12.29
N LYS A 106 -7.35 -23.29 -11.64
CA LYS A 106 -8.05 -23.15 -10.37
C LYS A 106 -6.99 -22.85 -9.31
N GLY A 107 -6.85 -21.57 -8.98
CA GLY A 107 -5.97 -21.09 -7.92
C GLY A 107 -6.29 -21.70 -6.57
#